data_AF-A0A5E6YD30-F1
#
_entry.id   AF-A0A5E6YD30-F1
#
_cell.length_a   1.000
_cell.length_b   1.000
_cell.length_c   1.000
_cell.angle_alpha   90.00
_cell.angle_beta   90.00
_cell.angle_gamma   90.00
#
_symmetry.space_group_name_H-M   'P 1'
#
loop_
_entity.id
_entity.type
_entity.pdbx_description
1 polymer ?
#
loop_
_entity_poly.entity_id
_entity_poly.type
_entity_poly.pdbx_seq_one_letter_code
_entity_poly.pdbx_strand_id
1 'polypeptide(L)'
;MKIDAVKWGGVLLIILAMMAGSAWASWEWQANAYGQQLAAKEAAHQTERTDLANANSAQILAEQGKRLALEQWLAASDQSHYRALTDEKTKQARLRDRLATADLRLSVQLDAAATGCNAVQATAAGSVVYGAHRARLDPAHAQRIIGITGDGDQGLIALQACQAYAKEVSGTK
;
A
#
# COMPACT_ATOMS: atom_id res chain seq x y z
N MET A 1 56.29 -18.07 -84.95
CA MET A 1 56.40 -18.07 -83.47
C MET A 1 55.56 -16.99 -82.78
N LYS A 2 55.49 -15.72 -83.24
CA LYS A 2 54.67 -14.68 -82.58
C LYS A 2 53.14 -14.90 -82.65
N ILE A 3 52.65 -15.50 -83.74
CA ILE A 3 51.20 -15.72 -83.98
C ILE A 3 50.64 -16.79 -83.04
N ASP A 4 51.40 -17.85 -82.78
CA ASP A 4 50.99 -18.92 -81.85
C ASP A 4 50.90 -18.40 -80.42
N ALA A 5 51.87 -17.60 -79.98
CA ALA A 5 51.85 -16.98 -78.65
C ALA A 5 50.62 -16.07 -78.42
N VAL A 6 50.19 -15.32 -79.43
CA VAL A 6 48.97 -14.49 -79.37
C VAL A 6 47.71 -15.36 -79.32
N LYS A 7 47.66 -16.46 -80.08
CA LYS A 7 46.53 -17.40 -80.06
C LYS A 7 46.37 -18.09 -78.70
N TRP A 8 47.46 -18.59 -78.13
CA TRP A 8 47.46 -19.20 -76.80
C TRP A 8 47.15 -18.19 -75.70
N GLY A 9 47.65 -16.94 -75.81
CA GLY A 9 47.31 -15.86 -74.89
C GLY A 9 45.82 -15.49 -74.91
N GLY A 10 45.18 -15.46 -76.08
CA GLY A 10 43.74 -15.23 -76.19
C GLY A 10 42.91 -16.36 -75.57
N VAL A 11 43.30 -17.61 -75.79
CA VAL A 11 42.64 -18.77 -75.15
C VAL A 11 42.79 -18.71 -73.63
N LEU A 12 43.97 -18.36 -73.13
CA LEU A 12 44.22 -18.22 -71.69
C LEU A 12 43.35 -17.12 -71.05
N LEU A 13 43.19 -15.98 -71.74
CA LEU A 13 42.31 -14.90 -71.28
C LEU A 13 40.84 -15.32 -71.23
N ILE A 14 40.36 -16.07 -72.22
CA ILE A 14 38.97 -16.58 -72.24
C ILE A 14 38.74 -17.55 -71.08
N ILE A 15 39.70 -18.46 -70.83
CA ILE A 15 39.62 -19.40 -69.70
C ILE A 15 39.59 -18.64 -68.37
N LEU A 16 40.44 -17.63 -68.22
CA LEU A 16 40.52 -16.84 -66.99
C LEU A 16 39.23 -16.04 -66.76
N ALA A 17 38.62 -15.49 -67.82
CA ALA A 17 37.33 -14.82 -67.74
C ALA A 17 36.18 -15.78 -67.36
N MET A 18 36.16 -17.00 -67.91
CA MET A 18 35.16 -18.01 -67.52
C MET A 18 35.32 -18.46 -66.06
N MET A 19 36.55 -18.64 -65.59
CA MET A 19 36.84 -18.99 -64.20
C MET A 19 36.43 -17.85 -63.25
N ALA A 20 36.72 -16.60 -63.60
CA ALA A 20 36.33 -15.44 -62.80
C ALA A 20 34.80 -15.27 -62.74
N GLY A 21 34.10 -15.44 -63.87
CA GLY A 21 32.64 -15.32 -63.93
C GLY A 21 31.91 -16.42 -63.13
N SER A 22 32.39 -17.66 -63.21
CA SER A 22 31.82 -18.78 -62.43
C SER A 22 32.11 -18.64 -60.93
N ALA A 23 33.31 -18.20 -60.55
CA ALA A 23 33.63 -17.90 -59.16
C ALA A 23 32.73 -16.80 -58.59
N TRP A 24 32.55 -15.69 -59.32
CA TRP A 24 31.70 -14.58 -58.90
C TRP A 24 30.23 -15.00 -58.73
N ALA A 25 29.67 -15.72 -59.71
CA ALA A 25 28.30 -16.22 -59.64
C ALA A 25 28.09 -17.20 -58.47
N SER A 26 29.06 -18.08 -58.21
CA SER A 26 29.00 -19.03 -57.08
C SER A 26 29.07 -18.33 -55.72
N TRP A 27 29.83 -17.24 -55.64
CA TRP A 27 29.98 -16.45 -54.42
C TRP A 27 28.72 -15.62 -54.14
N GLU A 28 28.16 -14.96 -55.16
CA GLU A 28 26.93 -14.17 -55.02
C GLU A 28 25.75 -15.04 -54.58
N TRP A 29 25.61 -16.24 -55.17
CA TRP A 29 24.57 -17.18 -54.77
C TRP A 29 24.75 -17.67 -53.33
N GLN A 30 25.98 -18.02 -52.94
CA GLN A 30 26.28 -18.41 -51.56
C GLN A 30 26.03 -17.27 -50.58
N ALA A 31 26.50 -16.06 -50.87
CA ALA A 31 26.31 -14.88 -50.03
C ALA A 31 24.82 -14.58 -49.82
N ASN A 32 24.01 -14.66 -50.88
CA ASN A 32 22.56 -14.48 -50.80
C ASN A 32 21.89 -15.60 -49.97
N ALA A 33 22.26 -16.86 -50.21
CA ALA A 33 21.70 -18.00 -49.46
C ALA A 33 22.06 -17.95 -47.96
N TYR A 34 23.31 -17.62 -47.64
CA TYR A 34 23.75 -17.43 -46.25
C TYR A 34 23.08 -16.21 -45.61
N GLY A 35 22.94 -15.11 -46.34
CA GLY A 35 22.23 -13.90 -45.89
C GLY A 35 20.78 -14.20 -45.52
N GLN A 36 20.07 -15.00 -46.32
CA GLN A 36 18.70 -15.42 -46.00
C GLN A 36 18.64 -16.28 -44.73
N GLN A 37 19.57 -17.21 -44.54
CA GLN A 37 19.62 -18.02 -43.32
C GLN A 37 19.93 -17.19 -42.07
N LEU A 38 20.84 -16.21 -42.19
CA LEU A 38 21.15 -15.26 -41.13
C LEU A 38 19.93 -14.41 -40.78
N ALA A 39 19.24 -13.87 -41.78
CA ALA A 39 18.01 -13.10 -41.58
C ALA A 39 16.91 -13.93 -40.90
N ALA A 40 16.74 -15.19 -41.30
CA ALA A 40 15.76 -16.10 -40.69
C ALA A 40 16.09 -16.41 -39.22
N LYS A 41 17.37 -16.64 -38.90
CA LYS A 41 17.82 -16.85 -37.52
C LYS A 41 17.66 -15.60 -36.66
N GLU A 42 18.03 -14.44 -37.18
CA GLU A 42 17.88 -13.18 -36.47
C GLU A 42 16.39 -12.89 -36.23
N ALA A 43 15.53 -13.09 -37.24
CA ALA A 43 14.09 -12.94 -37.08
C ALA A 43 13.52 -13.87 -36.00
N ALA A 44 13.91 -15.15 -36.00
CA ALA A 44 13.47 -16.11 -34.98
C ALA A 44 13.94 -15.72 -33.58
N HIS A 45 15.20 -15.27 -33.42
CA HIS A 45 15.73 -14.79 -32.15
C HIS A 45 15.05 -13.50 -31.67
N GLN A 46 14.74 -12.57 -32.57
CA GLN A 46 13.99 -11.36 -32.24
C GLN A 46 12.57 -11.73 -31.78
N THR A 47 11.89 -12.64 -32.48
CA THR A 47 10.56 -13.13 -32.08
C THR A 47 10.59 -13.76 -30.68
N GLU A 48 11.55 -14.65 -30.41
CA GLU A 48 11.70 -15.26 -29.09
C GLU A 48 11.93 -14.21 -27.99
N ARG A 49 12.80 -13.23 -28.23
CA ARG A 49 13.04 -12.13 -27.30
C ARG A 49 11.79 -11.27 -27.08
N THR A 50 11.03 -10.98 -28.14
CA THR A 50 9.78 -10.23 -28.00
C THR A 50 8.74 -11.03 -27.23
N ASP A 51 8.64 -12.33 -27.46
CA ASP A 51 7.69 -13.20 -26.77
C ASP A 51 8.04 -13.33 -25.29
N LEU A 52 9.33 -13.50 -24.96
CA LEU A 52 9.82 -13.47 -23.58
C LEU A 52 9.58 -12.10 -22.93
N ALA A 53 9.84 -10.99 -23.63
CA ALA A 53 9.59 -9.65 -23.10
C ALA A 53 8.09 -9.41 -22.85
N ASN A 54 7.22 -9.87 -23.75
CA ASN A 54 5.77 -9.79 -23.62
C ASN A 54 5.24 -10.68 -22.48
N ALA A 55 5.80 -11.88 -22.31
CA ALA A 55 5.44 -12.76 -21.21
C ALA A 55 5.85 -12.16 -19.85
N ASN A 56 7.06 -11.60 -19.75
CA ASN A 56 7.53 -10.93 -18.54
C ASN A 56 6.71 -9.67 -18.25
N SER A 57 6.38 -8.86 -19.26
CA SER A 57 5.56 -7.66 -19.06
C SER A 57 4.15 -8.01 -18.58
N ALA A 58 3.55 -9.09 -19.10
CA ALA A 58 2.26 -9.60 -18.62
C ALA A 58 2.31 -10.02 -17.14
N GLN A 59 3.41 -10.66 -16.70
CA GLN A 59 3.60 -11.00 -15.28
C GLN A 59 3.72 -9.76 -14.40
N ILE A 60 4.52 -8.77 -14.82
CA ILE A 60 4.69 -7.50 -14.10
C ILE A 60 3.35 -6.78 -13.97
N LEU A 61 2.56 -6.71 -15.04
CA LEU A 61 1.23 -6.08 -15.01
C LEU A 61 0.28 -6.81 -14.06
N ALA A 62 0.32 -8.14 -14.02
CA ALA A 62 -0.48 -8.92 -13.09
C ALA A 62 -0.09 -8.67 -11.63
N GLU A 63 1.20 -8.54 -11.33
CA GLU A 63 1.69 -8.20 -9.99
C GLU A 63 1.35 -6.77 -9.59
N GLN A 64 1.51 -5.81 -10.50
CA GLN A 64 1.12 -4.41 -10.26
C GLN A 64 -0.38 -4.28 -10.01
N GLY A 65 -1.22 -4.99 -10.78
CA GLY A 65 -2.66 -5.01 -10.57
C GLY A 65 -3.04 -5.54 -9.17
N LYS A 66 -2.35 -6.59 -8.71
CA LYS A 66 -2.54 -7.13 -7.35
C LYS A 66 -2.11 -6.11 -6.28
N ARG A 67 -0.96 -5.46 -6.44
CA ARG A 67 -0.48 -4.42 -5.52
C ARG A 67 -1.46 -3.26 -5.44
N LEU A 68 -1.91 -2.74 -6.59
CA LEU A 68 -2.87 -1.65 -6.67
C LEU A 68 -4.20 -2.02 -5.99
N ALA A 69 -4.71 -3.24 -6.24
CA ALA A 69 -5.94 -3.70 -5.60
C ALA A 69 -5.80 -3.80 -4.07
N LEU A 70 -4.65 -4.28 -3.60
CA LEU A 70 -4.36 -4.37 -2.17
C LEU A 70 -4.20 -2.99 -1.53
N GLU A 71 -3.52 -2.06 -2.20
CA GLU A 71 -3.38 -0.66 -1.77
C GLU A 71 -4.74 0.05 -1.72
N GLN A 72 -5.60 -0.16 -2.72
CA GLN A 72 -6.96 0.40 -2.71
C GLN A 72 -7.81 -0.17 -1.56
N TRP A 73 -7.71 -1.47 -1.32
CA TRP A 73 -8.42 -2.10 -0.22
C TRP A 73 -7.91 -1.60 1.13
N LEU A 74 -6.59 -1.50 1.30
CA LEU A 74 -5.97 -0.97 2.51
C LEU A 74 -6.37 0.49 2.75
N ALA A 75 -6.32 1.34 1.72
CA ALA A 75 -6.74 2.73 1.80
C ALA A 75 -8.23 2.87 2.15
N ALA A 76 -9.10 2.02 1.58
CA ALA A 76 -10.53 2.00 1.91
C ALA A 76 -10.78 1.54 3.35
N SER A 77 -10.07 0.50 3.79
CA SER A 77 -10.13 0.00 5.16
C SER A 77 -9.65 1.07 6.15
N ASP A 78 -8.48 1.65 5.93
CA ASP A 78 -7.91 2.72 6.75
C ASP A 78 -8.86 3.91 6.80
N GLN A 79 -9.38 4.36 5.66
CA GLN A 79 -10.34 5.46 5.62
C GLN A 79 -11.59 5.17 6.47
N SER A 80 -12.12 3.94 6.43
CA SER A 80 -13.26 3.56 7.27
C SER A 80 -12.91 3.59 8.76
N HIS A 81 -11.73 3.08 9.13
CA HIS A 81 -11.24 3.07 10.50
C HIS A 81 -11.00 4.49 11.04
N TYR A 82 -10.33 5.35 10.28
CA TYR A 82 -10.08 6.74 10.67
C TYR A 82 -11.38 7.56 10.76
N ARG A 83 -12.34 7.35 9.86
CA ARG A 83 -13.66 7.99 9.94
C ARG A 83 -14.39 7.58 11.20
N ALA A 84 -14.48 6.27 11.49
CA ALA A 84 -15.13 5.78 12.70
C ALA A 84 -14.47 6.36 13.97
N LEU A 85 -13.14 6.38 14.04
CA LEU A 85 -12.40 6.97 15.15
C LEU A 85 -12.68 8.48 15.30
N THR A 86 -12.73 9.21 14.18
CA THR A 86 -12.97 10.66 14.19
C THR A 86 -14.41 10.99 14.59
N ASP A 87 -15.37 10.20 14.11
CA ASP A 87 -16.79 10.36 14.44
C ASP A 87 -17.03 10.11 15.93
N GLU A 88 -16.45 9.04 16.50
CA GLU A 88 -16.55 8.77 17.94
C GLU A 88 -15.88 9.85 18.79
N LYS A 89 -14.69 10.32 18.41
CA LYS A 89 -14.03 11.47 19.07
C LYS A 89 -14.91 12.72 19.03
N THR A 90 -15.55 13.00 17.89
CA THR A 90 -16.43 14.15 17.71
C THR A 90 -17.70 14.02 18.56
N LYS A 91 -18.30 12.82 18.63
CA LYS A 91 -19.45 12.53 19.51
C LYS A 91 -19.08 12.74 20.97
N GLN A 92 -17.93 12.23 21.41
CA GLN A 92 -17.44 12.43 22.77
C GLN A 92 -17.21 13.91 23.09
N ALA A 93 -16.59 14.67 22.19
CA ALA A 93 -16.41 16.11 22.35
C ALA A 93 -17.75 16.83 22.47
N ARG A 94 -18.73 16.48 21.63
CA ARG A 94 -20.10 17.03 21.68
C ARG A 94 -20.81 16.69 23.00
N LEU A 95 -20.64 15.47 23.52
CA LEU A 95 -21.20 15.09 24.82
C LEU A 95 -20.57 15.89 25.97
N ARG A 96 -19.25 16.11 25.94
CA ARG A 96 -18.56 16.96 26.92
C ARG A 96 -19.04 18.41 26.87
N ASP A 97 -19.29 18.93 25.67
CA ASP A 97 -19.83 20.28 25.47
C ASP A 97 -21.28 20.40 25.98
N ARG A 98 -22.13 19.40 25.73
CA ARG A 98 -23.50 19.36 26.26
C ARG A 98 -23.56 19.17 27.78
N LEU A 99 -22.56 18.50 28.37
CA LEU A 99 -22.36 18.47 29.82
C LEU A 99 -21.95 19.85 30.36
N ALA A 100 -21.24 20.67 29.58
CA ALA A 100 -20.89 22.06 29.91
C ALA A 100 -22.12 22.96 29.96
N THR A 101 -22.95 22.85 28.94
CA THR A 101 -24.11 23.74 28.72
C THR A 101 -25.34 23.34 29.54
N ALA A 102 -25.18 22.43 30.52
CA ALA A 102 -26.21 21.90 31.42
C ALA A 102 -27.40 21.19 30.71
N ASP A 103 -27.28 20.94 29.40
CA ASP A 103 -28.26 20.24 28.57
C ASP A 103 -28.25 18.73 28.85
N LEU A 104 -27.08 18.18 29.21
CA LEU A 104 -26.94 16.82 29.76
C LEU A 104 -26.58 16.86 31.26
N ARG A 105 -27.19 15.95 32.02
CA ARG A 105 -27.11 15.91 33.49
C ARG A 105 -26.59 14.54 33.94
N LEU A 106 -25.41 14.50 34.57
CA LEU A 106 -24.83 13.27 35.11
C LEU A 106 -25.52 12.92 36.44
N SER A 107 -26.02 11.68 36.56
CA SER A 107 -26.62 11.17 37.80
C SER A 107 -25.82 9.98 38.32
N VAL A 108 -25.50 9.99 39.61
CA VAL A 108 -24.76 8.92 40.29
C VAL A 108 -25.74 8.18 41.20
N GLN A 109 -25.70 6.85 41.20
CA GLN A 109 -26.43 6.04 42.18
C GLN A 109 -25.68 6.06 43.51
N LEU A 110 -26.36 6.43 44.58
CA LEU A 110 -25.88 6.32 45.95
C LEU A 110 -26.33 4.99 46.51
N ASP A 111 -25.39 4.30 47.13
CA ASP A 111 -25.69 3.19 48.00
C ASP A 111 -26.37 3.70 49.27
N ALA A 112 -27.44 3.03 49.71
CA ALA A 112 -28.33 3.50 50.77
C ALA A 112 -27.67 3.55 52.16
N ALA A 113 -26.45 3.01 52.30
CA ALA A 113 -25.72 2.91 53.56
C ALA A 113 -24.97 4.20 53.98
N ALA A 114 -24.93 5.25 53.16
CA ALA A 114 -24.23 6.50 53.47
C ALA A 114 -25.13 7.59 54.09
N THR A 115 -25.92 7.24 55.12
CA THR A 115 -26.66 8.21 55.94
C THR A 115 -25.76 8.74 57.06
N GLY A 116 -24.79 9.58 56.70
CA GLY A 116 -23.79 10.09 57.65
C GLY A 116 -23.18 11.43 57.29
N CYS A 117 -23.96 12.37 56.74
CA CYS A 117 -23.79 13.83 56.89
C CYS A 117 -24.79 14.56 55.99
N ASN A 118 -25.67 15.37 56.59
CA ASN A 118 -26.56 16.36 55.95
C ASN A 118 -27.19 15.94 54.61
N ALA A 119 -28.17 15.03 54.69
CA ALA A 119 -29.00 14.65 53.55
C ALA A 119 -29.83 15.84 53.06
N VAL A 120 -29.43 16.44 51.94
CA VAL A 120 -30.31 17.31 51.16
C VAL A 120 -31.35 16.40 50.49
N GLN A 121 -32.57 16.40 51.02
CA GLN A 121 -33.73 15.76 50.37
C GLN A 121 -34.00 16.42 49.02
N ALA A 122 -33.98 15.63 47.95
CA ALA A 122 -34.50 16.05 46.65
C ALA A 122 -36.02 15.85 46.63
N THR A 123 -36.76 16.93 46.36
CA THR A 123 -38.20 16.94 46.10
C THR A 123 -38.50 16.13 44.84
N ALA A 124 -39.33 15.10 45.00
CA ALA A 124 -39.74 14.20 43.92
C ALA A 124 -40.80 14.85 43.02
N ALA A 125 -40.60 14.72 41.71
CA ALA A 125 -41.69 14.74 40.73
C ALA A 125 -41.35 13.77 39.58
N GLY A 126 -41.90 12.54 39.68
CA GLY A 126 -42.23 11.63 38.58
C GLY A 126 -41.13 11.14 37.65
N SER A 127 -40.58 9.94 37.91
CA SER A 127 -40.21 8.99 36.84
C SER A 127 -39.92 7.59 37.39
N VAL A 128 -40.34 6.58 36.64
CA VAL A 128 -40.55 5.18 37.04
C VAL A 128 -39.22 4.39 37.09
N VAL A 129 -38.47 4.46 38.18
CA VAL A 129 -37.55 3.38 38.61
C VAL A 129 -37.46 3.38 40.13
N TYR A 130 -38.02 2.35 40.78
CA TYR A 130 -37.77 2.08 42.20
C TYR A 130 -36.43 1.35 42.35
N GLY A 131 -35.32 2.11 42.39
CA GLY A 131 -33.99 1.53 42.59
C GLY A 131 -32.92 2.59 42.85
N ALA A 132 -32.36 2.56 44.06
CA ALA A 132 -31.25 3.35 44.61
C ALA A 132 -31.40 4.89 44.53
N HIS A 133 -31.20 5.58 45.65
CA HIS A 133 -31.16 7.05 45.70
C HIS A 133 -30.15 7.58 44.67
N ARG A 134 -30.55 8.42 43.70
CA ARG A 134 -29.62 9.04 42.74
C ARG A 134 -29.39 10.50 43.11
N ALA A 135 -28.13 10.91 43.30
CA ALA A 135 -27.76 12.32 43.40
C ALA A 135 -27.27 12.80 42.04
N ARG A 136 -27.59 14.05 41.77
CA ARG A 136 -27.21 14.72 40.55
C ARG A 136 -25.93 15.50 40.79
N LEU A 137 -24.96 15.34 39.90
CA LEU A 137 -23.70 16.04 40.01
C LEU A 137 -23.82 17.44 39.39
N ASP A 138 -23.21 18.42 40.03
CA ASP A 138 -23.07 19.78 39.48
C ASP A 138 -22.31 19.74 38.14
N PRO A 139 -22.76 20.43 37.08
CA PRO A 139 -22.11 20.38 35.76
C PRO A 139 -20.61 20.69 35.79
N ALA A 140 -20.16 21.68 36.57
CA ALA A 140 -18.74 22.03 36.67
C ALA A 140 -17.93 20.90 37.34
N HIS A 141 -18.49 20.27 38.38
CA HIS A 141 -17.86 19.11 39.02
C HIS A 141 -17.83 17.88 38.10
N ALA A 142 -18.92 17.61 37.36
CA ALA A 142 -18.98 16.51 36.40
C ALA A 142 -17.93 16.64 35.29
N GLN A 143 -17.77 17.85 34.74
CA GLN A 143 -16.74 18.13 33.74
C GLN A 143 -15.34 17.93 34.28
N ARG A 144 -15.06 18.39 35.51
CA ARG A 144 -13.74 18.27 36.11
C ARG A 144 -13.36 16.82 36.37
N ILE A 145 -14.30 15.99 36.83
CA ILE A 145 -14.08 14.54 37.01
C ILE A 145 -13.74 13.87 35.67
N ILE A 146 -14.53 14.11 34.61
CA ILE A 146 -14.31 13.51 33.28
C ILE A 146 -13.01 14.03 32.63
N GLY A 147 -12.64 15.28 32.88
CA GLY A 147 -11.35 15.85 32.48
C GLY A 147 -10.18 15.09 33.11
N ILE A 148 -10.18 14.99 34.44
CA ILE A 148 -9.11 14.31 35.20
C ILE A 148 -8.98 12.84 34.79
N THR A 149 -10.07 12.11 34.60
CA THR A 149 -10.00 10.71 34.14
C THR A 149 -9.46 10.60 32.72
N GLY A 150 -9.84 11.53 31.83
CA GLY A 150 -9.32 11.55 30.46
C GLY A 150 -7.82 11.82 30.40
N ASP A 151 -7.35 12.85 31.12
CA ASP A 151 -5.92 13.19 31.19
C ASP A 151 -5.11 12.08 31.89
N GLY A 152 -5.71 11.45 32.91
CA GLY A 152 -5.13 10.31 33.62
C GLY A 152 -4.91 9.09 32.71
N ASP A 153 -5.92 8.70 31.92
CA ASP A 153 -5.80 7.60 30.96
C ASP A 153 -4.72 7.88 29.91
N GLN A 154 -4.67 9.10 29.37
CA GLN A 154 -3.62 9.50 28.44
C GLN A 154 -2.22 9.41 29.08
N GLY A 155 -2.09 9.83 30.34
CA GLY A 155 -0.86 9.71 31.11
C GLY A 155 -0.42 8.26 31.31
N LEU A 156 -1.35 7.35 31.63
CA LEU A 156 -1.05 5.93 31.79
C LEU A 156 -0.62 5.27 30.47
N ILE A 157 -1.27 5.61 29.35
CA ILE A 157 -0.88 5.15 28.02
C ILE A 157 0.54 5.63 27.67
N ALA A 158 0.85 6.91 27.93
CA ALA A 158 2.17 7.47 27.69
C ALA A 158 3.24 6.79 28.55
N LEU A 159 2.95 6.54 29.83
CA LEU A 159 3.83 5.81 30.73
C LEU A 159 4.10 4.38 30.24
N GLN A 160 3.06 3.68 29.79
CA GLN A 160 3.19 2.33 29.25
C GLN A 160 4.08 2.31 27.99
N ALA A 161 3.94 3.31 27.11
CA ALA A 161 4.80 3.46 25.94
C ALA A 161 6.27 3.68 26.35
N CYS A 162 6.53 4.55 27.33
CA CYS A 162 7.88 4.75 27.87
C CYS A 162 8.47 3.47 28.49
N GLN A 163 7.65 2.70 29.22
CA GLN A 163 8.07 1.44 29.82
C GLN A 163 8.38 0.37 28.76
N ALA A 164 7.59 0.30 27.69
CA ALA A 164 7.85 -0.61 26.58
C ALA A 164 9.19 -0.29 25.90
N TYR A 165 9.43 0.99 25.60
CA TYR A 165 10.68 1.47 25.03
C TYR A 165 11.89 1.16 25.92
N ALA A 166 11.78 1.45 27.22
CA ALA A 166 12.87 1.17 28.17
C ALA A 166 13.20 -0.33 28.26
N LYS A 167 12.20 -1.21 28.18
CA LYS A 167 12.40 -2.68 28.14
C LYS A 167 13.10 -3.13 26.86
N GLU A 168 12.72 -2.58 25.70
CA GLU A 168 13.34 -2.91 24.42
C GLU A 168 14.83 -2.52 24.38
N VAL A 169 15.15 -1.32 24.87
CA VAL A 169 16.53 -0.81 24.92
C VAL A 169 17.38 -1.54 25.98
N SER A 170 16.77 -2.01 27.08
CA SER A 170 17.50 -2.75 28.13
C SER A 170 17.62 -4.26 27.87
N GLY A 171 16.73 -4.84 27.06
CA GLY A 171 16.75 -6.25 26.67
C GLY A 171 17.63 -6.57 25.45
N THR A 172 18.12 -5.56 24.74
CA THR A 172 19.02 -5.68 23.57
C THR A 172 20.50 -5.82 23.97
N LYS A 173 20.78 -6.68 24.95
CA LYS A 173 22.15 -7.01 25.38
C LYS A 173 22.42 -8.51 25.32
#